data_AF-A0A536TYL5-F1
#
_entry.id   AF-A0A536TYL5-F1
#
_cell.length_a   1.000
_cell.length_b   1.000
_cell.length_c   1.000
_cell.angle_alpha   90.00
_cell.angle_beta   90.00
_cell.angle_gamma   90.00
#
_symmetry.space_group_name_H-M   'P 1'
#
loop_
_entity.id
_entity.type
_entity.pdbx_description
1 polymer ?
#
loop_
_entity_poly.entity_id
_entity_poly.type
_entity_poly.pdbx_seq_one_letter_code
_entity_poly.pdbx_strand_id
1 'polypeptide(L)' 'MKRLTLLLASLLLASLLSPAGAKDQLHLYNWNNYIAPETVKRFEDFCKCEVVQTYYSDNEELLAKL' A
#
# COMPACT_ATOMS: atom_id res chain seq x y z
N MET A 1 21.87 28.95 -26.80
CA MET A 1 21.03 27.76 -27.09
C MET A 1 21.44 26.54 -26.27
N LYS A 2 22.70 26.07 -26.29
CA LYS A 2 23.16 24.88 -25.52
C LYS A 2 22.83 24.90 -24.01
N ARG A 3 22.95 26.07 -23.34
CA ARG A 3 22.58 26.23 -21.92
C ARG A 3 21.08 26.08 -21.66
N LEU A 4 20.24 26.53 -22.60
CA LEU A 4 18.79 26.39 -22.51
C LEU A 4 18.37 24.92 -22.72
N THR A 5 19.06 24.22 -23.63
CA THR A 5 18.88 22.78 -23.85
C THR A 5 19.28 21.96 -22.63
N LEU A 6 20.38 22.33 -21.95
CA LEU A 6 20.82 21.69 -20.70
C LEU A 6 19.83 21.90 -19.55
N LEU A 7 19.27 23.11 -19.41
CA LEU A 7 18.28 23.42 -18.38
C LEU A 7 16.94 22.69 -18.60
N LEU A 8 16.50 22.56 -19.86
CA LEU A 8 15.32 21.77 -20.20
C LEU A 8 15.54 20.28 -19.90
N ALA A 9 16.72 19.74 -20.24
CA ALA A 9 17.06 18.35 -19.98
C ALA A 9 17.12 18.03 -18.48
N SER A 10 17.65 18.94 -17.65
CA SER A 10 17.66 18.76 -16.19
C SER A 10 16.27 18.79 -15.56
N LEU A 11 15.35 19.60 -16.10
CA LEU A 11 13.98 19.70 -15.58
C LEU A 11 13.16 18.44 -15.92
N LEU A 12 13.35 17.87 -17.11
CA LEU A 12 12.77 16.58 -17.52
C LEU A 12 13.28 15.40 -16.69
N LEU A 13 14.56 15.42 -16.30
CA LEU A 13 15.15 14.36 -15.47
C LEU A 13 14.60 14.40 -14.02
N ALA A 14 14.32 15.59 -13.49
CA ALA A 14 13.75 15.75 -12.15
C ALA A 14 12.32 15.21 -12.02
N SER A 15 11.51 15.27 -13.10
CA SER A 15 10.15 14.71 -13.08
C SER A 15 10.09 13.17 -13.02
N LEU A 16 11.18 12.49 -13.37
CA LEU A 16 11.29 11.03 -13.29
C LEU A 16 11.62 10.52 -11.88
N LEU A 17 12.05 11.40 -10.97
CA LEU A 17 12.37 11.05 -9.58
C LEU A 17 11.17 11.15 -8.64
N SER A 18 9.94 11.15 -9.17
CA SER A 18 8.76 11.00 -8.32
C SER A 18 8.91 9.67 -7.56
N PRO A 19 8.95 9.69 -6.21
CA PRO A 19 8.96 8.44 -5.47
C PRO A 19 7.74 7.65 -5.92
N ALA A 20 7.97 6.43 -6.40
CA ALA A 20 6.89 5.51 -6.68
C ALA A 20 6.14 5.32 -5.35
N GLY A 21 5.00 6.01 -5.22
CA GLY A 21 4.21 6.01 -4.00
C GLY A 21 3.53 4.66 -3.87
N ALA A 22 4.26 3.66 -3.37
CA ALA A 22 3.64 2.47 -2.84
C ALA A 22 2.72 2.92 -1.71
N LYS A 23 1.42 2.65 -1.84
CA LYS A 23 0.51 2.85 -0.72
C LYS A 23 0.97 1.97 0.43
N ASP A 24 1.12 2.57 1.62
CA ASP A 24 1.38 1.82 2.84
C ASP A 24 0.19 0.90 3.11
N GLN A 25 0.41 -0.40 2.94
CA GLN A 25 -0.62 -1.43 3.06
C GLN A 25 -0.19 -2.50 4.05
N LEU A 26 -1.10 -2.87 4.96
CA LEU A 26 -0.98 -4.04 5.81
C LEU A 26 -1.90 -5.13 5.26
N HIS A 27 -1.32 -6.20 4.72
CA HIS A 27 -2.08 -7.39 4.32
C HIS A 27 -2.34 -8.27 5.55
N LEU A 28 -3.60 -8.36 5.96
CA LEU A 28 -4.04 -9.10 7.13
C LEU A 28 -4.82 -10.35 6.71
N TYR A 29 -4.32 -11.51 7.13
CA TYR A 29 -4.93 -12.82 6.90
C TYR A 29 -5.59 -13.27 8.20
N ASN A 30 -6.93 -13.38 8.22
CA ASN A 30 -7.68 -13.69 9.45
C ASN A 30 -8.99 -14.43 9.17
N TRP A 31 -9.67 -14.88 10.23
CA TRP A 31 -10.98 -15.51 10.17
C TRP A 31 -12.11 -14.50 9.93
N ASN A 32 -13.20 -14.95 9.32
CA ASN A 32 -14.42 -14.15 9.16
C ASN A 32 -14.99 -13.71 10.52
N ASN A 33 -15.45 -12.45 10.60
CA ASN A 33 -16.10 -11.85 11.78
C ASN A 33 -15.24 -11.78 13.07
N TYR A 34 -13.90 -11.81 12.98
CA TYR A 34 -13.01 -11.76 14.15
C TYR A 34 -12.57 -10.34 14.56
N ILE A 35 -12.69 -9.36 13.66
CA ILE A 35 -12.34 -7.97 13.95
C ILE A 35 -13.51 -7.08 13.54
N ALA A 36 -13.95 -6.24 14.46
CA ALA A 36 -15.02 -5.30 14.18
C ALA A 36 -14.54 -4.19 13.22
N PRO A 37 -15.34 -3.77 12.21
CA PRO A 37 -14.91 -2.81 11.20
C PRO A 37 -14.38 -1.48 11.76
N GLU A 38 -14.95 -1.01 12.88
CA GLU A 38 -14.51 0.21 13.55
C GLU A 38 -13.10 0.09 14.15
N THR A 39 -12.65 -1.13 14.48
CA THR A 39 -11.30 -1.36 14.98
C THR A 39 -10.29 -1.25 13.84
N VAL A 40 -10.61 -1.79 12.67
CA VAL A 40 -9.80 -1.64 11.45
C VAL A 40 -9.69 -0.16 11.09
N LYS A 41 -10.82 0.56 11.07
CA LYS A 41 -10.83 1.99 10.76
C LYS A 41 -9.95 2.82 11.71
N ARG A 42 -10.08 2.60 13.03
CA ARG A 42 -9.22 3.29 14.01
C ARG A 42 -7.74 2.98 13.83
N PHE A 43 -7.41 1.75 13.42
CA PHE A 43 -6.04 1.37 13.14
C PHE A 43 -5.50 2.05 11.87
N GLU A 44 -6.26 2.07 10.77
CA GLU A 44 -5.91 2.79 9.55
C GLU A 44 -5.66 4.28 9.81
N ASP A 45 -6.51 4.91 10.62
CA ASP A 45 -6.35 6.30 11.06
C ASP A 45 -5.05 6.52 11.86
N PHE A 46 -4.63 5.53 12.65
CA PHE A 46 -3.40 5.57 13.43
C PHE A 46 -2.15 5.30 12.58
N CYS A 47 -2.13 4.21 11.81
CA CYS A 47 -0.96 3.80 11.02
C CYS A 47 -0.77 4.63 9.76
N LYS A 48 -1.79 5.38 9.32
CA LYS A 48 -1.82 6.07 8.03
C LYS A 48 -1.60 5.10 6.85
N CYS A 49 -2.15 3.92 6.99
CA CYS A 49 -2.02 2.79 6.08
C CYS A 49 -3.39 2.18 5.75
N GLU A 50 -3.48 1.41 4.67
CA GLU A 50 -4.67 0.66 4.26
C GLU A 50 -4.54 -0.80 4.76
N VAL A 51 -5.57 -1.32 5.44
CA VAL A 51 -5.59 -2.72 5.88
C VAL A 51 -6.33 -3.57 4.85
N VAL A 52 -5.58 -4.35 4.08
CA VAL A 52 -6.11 -5.27 3.08
C VAL A 52 -6.40 -6.62 3.75
N GLN A 53 -7.67 -6.89 4.02
CA GLN A 53 -8.07 -8.10 4.73
C GLN A 53 -8.41 -9.24 3.76
N THR A 54 -7.81 -10.40 3.99
CA THR A 54 -8.18 -11.67 3.37
C THR A 54 -8.76 -12.58 4.44
N TYR A 55 -9.98 -13.06 4.19
CA TYR A 55 -10.70 -13.90 5.14
C TYR A 55 -10.62 -15.38 4.76
N TYR A 56 -10.57 -16.22 5.79
CA TYR A 56 -10.63 -17.68 5.69
C TYR A 56 -11.82 -18.21 6.50
N SER A 57 -12.42 -19.33 6.05
CA SER A 57 -13.48 -20.02 6.80
C SER A 57 -12.96 -21.03 7.82
N ASP A 58 -11.84 -21.69 7.52
CA ASP A 58 -11.23 -22.75 8.33
C ASP A 58 -9.71 -22.91 8.10
N ASN A 59 -9.08 -23.72 8.96
CA ASN A 59 -7.63 -23.95 8.94
C ASN A 59 -7.17 -24.62 7.65
N GLU A 60 -8.01 -25.45 7.07
CA GLU A 60 -7.74 -26.17 5.84
C GLU A 60 -7.65 -25.21 4.64
N GLU A 61 -8.56 -24.24 4.53
CA GLU A 61 -8.52 -23.20 3.50
C GLU A 61 -7.27 -22.31 3.65
N LEU A 62 -6.94 -21.92 4.88
CA LEU A 62 -5.72 -21.15 5.16
C LEU A 62 -4.47 -21.95 4.75
N LEU A 63 -4.37 -23.19 5.23
CA LEU A 63 -3.22 -24.06 4.98
C LEU A 63 -3.04 -24.34 3.48
N ALA A 64 -4.12 -24.42 2.70
CA ALA A 64 -4.05 -24.63 1.25
C ALA A 64 -3.47 -23.42 0.47
N LYS A 65 -3.45 -22.21 1.06
CA LYS A 65 -2.92 -20.99 0.41
C LYS A 65 -1.54 -20.57 0.93
N LEU A 66 -1.00 -21.25 1.96
CA LEU A 66 0.33 -21.04 2.52
C LEU A 66 1.39 -21.84 1.73
#